data_AF-A0A662UVZ4-F1
#
_entry.id   AF-A0A662UVZ4-F1
#
_cell.length_a   1.000
_cell.length_b   1.000
_cell.length_c   1.000
_cell.angle_alpha   90.00
_cell.angle_beta   90.00
_cell.angle_gamma   90.00
#
_symmetry.space_group_name_H-M   'P 1'
#
loop_
_entity.id
_entity.type
_entity.pdbx_description
1 polymer ?
#
loop_
_entity_poly.entity_id
_entity_poly.type
_entity_poly.pdbx_seq_one_letter_code
_entity_poly.pdbx_strand_id
1 'polypeptide(L)'
;MNNWKKRSIVILIAILYNVATRLLGDALHIPGFYDGLGIFLAASLLPLKWAIIAFIAIPLVLTSYYAVYLIALWIYVLIGIIYWIMKRKVTGKIGILTYILVPIAYALSWLTLYSYYTHTFKYFGLYLRMKGFYVLLFDAVASICLAEILSRTIAPHETIDLDLKRLSTIIVLGVVIAGISFYLVQVNEWDITSGFHEVNGYLKFHHKMDFVWLPLGEKGINNYYYPETRFTRGSKGYQVWIGMYWVQGYHDIVDVGLVSQFAIWDQNFWLGSHGSTDPYTYVDLVENISTINYKGYNAYLMYGGMVSRSDVEPYEEVVLRGFFITYYDAERDRTAIIYACATEENINEMIDELKSIVYAWNPR
;
A
#
# COMPACT_ATOMS: atom_id res chain seq x y z
N MET A 1 16.90 1.48 37.36
CA MET A 1 15.63 1.02 36.74
C MET A 1 15.67 -0.50 36.54
N ASN A 2 14.63 -1.24 36.95
CA ASN A 2 14.62 -2.72 36.88
C ASN A 2 14.74 -3.20 35.41
N ASN A 3 15.39 -4.34 35.15
CA ASN A 3 15.79 -4.80 33.80
C ASN A 3 14.57 -4.99 32.86
N TRP A 4 13.41 -5.34 33.42
CA TRP A 4 12.16 -5.43 32.65
C TRP A 4 11.65 -4.07 32.17
N LYS A 5 11.72 -3.01 33.01
CA LYS A 5 11.28 -1.65 32.64
C LYS A 5 12.10 -1.11 31.47
N LYS A 6 13.42 -1.32 31.48
CA LYS A 6 14.32 -0.91 30.38
C LYS A 6 13.88 -1.57 29.06
N ARG A 7 13.60 -2.88 29.10
CA ARG A 7 13.16 -3.65 27.91
C ARG A 7 11.80 -3.21 27.40
N SER A 8 10.83 -2.98 28.28
CA SER A 8 9.51 -2.46 27.90
C SER A 8 9.60 -1.10 27.19
N ILE A 9 10.49 -0.20 27.64
CA ILE A 9 10.72 1.09 26.98
C ILE A 9 11.30 0.90 25.57
N VAL A 10 12.27 -0.02 25.38
CA VAL A 10 12.80 -0.30 24.04
C VAL A 10 11.73 -0.84 23.10
N ILE A 11 10.83 -1.71 23.60
CA ILE A 11 9.69 -2.20 22.81
C ILE A 11 8.78 -1.03 22.41
N LEU A 12 8.47 -0.12 23.33
CA LEU A 12 7.66 1.06 23.04
C LEU A 12 8.32 1.96 21.98
N ILE A 13 9.63 2.20 22.09
CA ILE A 13 10.40 2.97 21.11
C ILE A 13 10.38 2.29 19.74
N ALA A 14 10.56 0.96 19.70
CA ALA A 14 10.50 0.20 18.47
C ALA A 14 9.12 0.33 17.79
N ILE A 15 8.03 0.19 18.54
CA ILE A 15 6.66 0.40 18.02
C ILE A 15 6.49 1.83 17.50
N LEU A 16 6.85 2.82 18.31
CA LEU A 16 6.70 4.23 17.96
C LEU A 16 7.44 4.58 16.67
N TYR A 17 8.71 4.20 16.56
CA TYR A 17 9.50 4.53 15.37
C TYR A 17 9.06 3.75 14.14
N ASN A 18 8.54 2.53 14.29
CA ASN A 18 7.97 1.80 13.16
C ASN A 18 6.73 2.48 12.59
N VAL A 19 5.83 2.93 13.47
CA VAL A 19 4.64 3.70 13.09
C VAL A 19 5.06 5.05 12.49
N ALA A 20 6.03 5.74 13.12
CA ALA A 20 6.52 7.02 12.66
C ALA A 20 7.12 6.94 11.25
N THR A 21 7.98 5.97 10.96
CA THR A 21 8.57 5.83 9.62
C THR A 21 7.55 5.42 8.58
N ARG A 22 6.60 4.55 8.94
CA ARG A 22 5.53 4.16 8.03
C ARG A 22 4.69 5.35 7.59
N LEU A 23 4.27 6.18 8.54
CA LEU A 23 3.50 7.39 8.29
C LEU A 23 4.33 8.44 7.55
N LEU A 24 5.60 8.62 7.93
CA LEU A 24 6.49 9.59 7.27
C LEU A 24 6.72 9.23 5.81
N GLY A 25 6.89 7.94 5.51
CA GLY A 25 7.03 7.44 4.13
C GLY A 25 5.80 7.74 3.28
N ASP A 26 4.60 7.75 3.85
CA ASP A 26 3.37 8.14 3.15
C ASP A 26 3.16 9.64 3.08
N ALA A 27 3.46 10.37 4.15
CA ALA A 27 3.38 11.83 4.17
C ALA A 27 4.31 12.50 3.15
N LEU A 28 5.47 11.87 2.88
CA LEU A 28 6.49 12.37 1.96
C LEU A 28 6.53 11.62 0.63
N HIS A 29 5.58 10.70 0.38
CA HIS A 29 5.52 9.89 -0.84
C HIS A 29 6.84 9.17 -1.18
N ILE A 30 7.59 8.73 -0.16
CA ILE A 30 8.84 8.02 -0.35
C ILE A 30 8.52 6.60 -0.83
N PRO A 31 9.13 6.11 -1.93
CA PRO A 31 8.96 4.72 -2.36
C PRO A 31 9.31 3.75 -1.23
N GLY A 32 8.46 2.75 -1.00
CA GLY A 32 8.59 1.80 0.11
C GLY A 32 7.65 2.10 1.30
N PHE A 33 7.68 1.20 2.28
CA PHE A 33 6.76 1.18 3.42
C PHE A 33 7.45 1.55 4.74
N TYR A 34 8.74 1.26 4.88
CA TYR A 34 9.61 1.53 6.03
C TYR A 34 9.05 0.96 7.34
N ASP A 35 8.31 -0.14 7.24
CA ASP A 35 7.62 -0.81 8.33
C ASP A 35 8.45 -1.92 9.00
N GLY A 36 9.71 -2.08 8.60
CA GLY A 36 10.67 -2.98 9.23
C GLY A 36 11.55 -2.34 10.32
N LEU A 37 11.59 -1.01 10.44
CA LEU A 37 12.57 -0.31 11.29
C LEU A 37 12.50 -0.77 12.75
N GLY A 38 11.31 -0.75 13.35
CA GLY A 38 11.10 -1.14 14.75
C GLY A 38 11.44 -2.60 15.00
N ILE A 39 11.19 -3.46 14.03
CA ILE A 39 11.52 -4.90 14.08
C ILE A 39 13.03 -5.07 14.18
N PHE A 40 13.78 -4.44 13.27
CA PHE A 40 15.24 -4.51 13.27
C PHE A 40 15.86 -3.82 14.50
N LEU A 41 15.25 -2.75 15.00
CA LEU A 41 15.67 -2.07 16.22
C LEU A 41 15.51 -2.97 17.45
N ALA A 42 14.33 -3.58 17.61
CA ALA A 42 14.05 -4.51 18.69
C ALA A 42 14.99 -5.73 18.64
N ALA A 43 15.20 -6.30 17.44
CA ALA A 43 16.13 -7.41 17.24
C ALA A 43 17.58 -7.03 17.62
N SER A 44 17.99 -5.79 17.36
CA SER A 44 19.31 -5.28 17.72
C SER A 44 19.51 -5.19 19.23
N LEU A 45 18.54 -4.63 19.93
CA LEU A 45 18.69 -4.23 21.33
C LEU A 45 18.23 -5.29 22.35
N LEU A 46 17.32 -6.19 21.97
CA LEU A 46 16.65 -7.10 22.90
C LEU A 46 17.09 -8.56 22.75
N PRO A 47 17.15 -9.34 23.85
CA PRO A 47 17.17 -10.79 23.77
C PRO A 47 15.94 -11.32 23.03
N LEU A 48 16.07 -12.44 22.31
CA LEU A 48 15.02 -12.97 21.43
C LEU A 48 13.63 -13.04 22.08
N LYS A 49 13.55 -13.53 23.32
CA LYS A 49 12.27 -13.64 24.07
C LYS A 49 11.52 -12.32 24.24
N TRP A 50 12.25 -11.19 24.29
CA TRP A 50 11.65 -9.85 24.37
C TRP A 50 11.47 -9.23 22.99
N ALA A 51 12.37 -9.52 22.04
CA ALA A 51 12.26 -9.05 20.67
C ALA A 51 11.00 -9.61 19.98
N ILE A 52 10.66 -10.89 20.22
CA ILE A 52 9.43 -11.52 19.69
C ILE A 52 8.17 -10.74 20.07
N ILE A 53 8.11 -10.18 21.29
CA ILE A 53 6.96 -9.36 21.71
C ILE A 53 6.82 -8.14 20.78
N ALA A 54 7.93 -7.47 20.44
CA ALA A 54 7.91 -6.38 19.48
C ALA A 54 7.55 -6.86 18.06
N PHE A 55 8.06 -8.02 17.63
CA PHE A 55 7.80 -8.57 16.30
C PHE A 55 6.31 -8.86 16.06
N ILE A 56 5.57 -9.17 17.12
CA ILE A 56 4.12 -9.39 17.10
C ILE A 56 3.37 -8.08 17.30
N ALA A 57 3.76 -7.27 18.29
CA ALA A 57 3.03 -6.05 18.64
C ALA A 57 3.06 -4.99 17.53
N ILE A 58 4.19 -4.85 16.82
CA ILE A 58 4.35 -3.88 15.74
C ILE A 58 3.32 -4.07 14.61
N PRO A 59 3.23 -5.24 13.94
CA PRO A 59 2.24 -5.42 12.89
C PRO A 59 0.80 -5.33 13.42
N LEU A 60 0.53 -5.77 14.66
CA LEU A 60 -0.81 -5.60 15.25
C LEU A 60 -1.21 -4.13 15.44
N VAL A 61 -0.27 -3.26 15.85
CA VAL A 61 -0.52 -1.82 15.94
C VAL A 61 -0.74 -1.25 14.55
N LEU A 62 0.07 -1.65 13.56
CA LEU A 62 -0.07 -1.19 12.19
C LEU A 62 -1.37 -1.66 11.52
N THR A 63 -2.01 -2.74 11.98
CA THR A 63 -3.34 -3.16 11.49
C THR A 63 -4.39 -2.06 11.62
N SER A 64 -4.27 -1.19 12.63
CA SER A 64 -5.19 -0.04 12.78
C SER A 64 -5.03 1.00 11.66
N TYR A 65 -3.87 1.02 11.00
CA TYR A 65 -3.59 1.87 9.85
C TYR A 65 -3.86 1.17 8.52
N TYR A 66 -3.50 -0.11 8.39
CA TYR A 66 -3.76 -0.90 7.19
C TYR A 66 -3.95 -2.38 7.52
N ALA A 67 -5.12 -2.94 7.20
CA ALA A 67 -5.51 -4.28 7.62
C ALA A 67 -4.58 -5.41 7.13
N VAL A 68 -3.83 -5.20 6.04
CA VAL A 68 -2.89 -6.19 5.49
C VAL A 68 -1.85 -6.65 6.52
N TYR A 69 -1.51 -5.80 7.50
CA TYR A 69 -0.51 -6.14 8.52
C TYR A 69 -0.95 -7.28 9.44
N LEU A 70 -2.26 -7.54 9.56
CA LEU A 70 -2.78 -8.68 10.30
C LEU A 70 -2.42 -10.00 9.62
N ILE A 71 -2.62 -10.10 8.30
CA ILE A 71 -2.27 -11.30 7.52
C ILE A 71 -0.76 -11.41 7.29
N ALA A 72 -0.06 -10.28 7.23
CA ALA A 72 1.39 -10.22 7.07
C ALA A 72 2.18 -10.40 8.38
N LEU A 73 1.52 -10.61 9.53
CA LEU A 73 2.18 -10.72 10.84
C LEU A 73 3.34 -11.73 10.84
N TRP A 74 3.17 -12.87 10.16
CA TRP A 74 4.19 -13.90 10.06
C TRP A 74 5.48 -13.40 9.38
N ILE A 75 5.38 -12.45 8.43
CA ILE A 75 6.52 -11.86 7.73
C ILE A 75 7.41 -11.15 8.75
N TYR A 76 6.81 -10.32 9.61
CA TYR A 76 7.53 -9.53 10.62
C TYR A 76 8.22 -10.39 11.68
N VAL A 77 7.54 -11.44 12.13
CA VAL A 77 8.12 -12.43 13.04
C VAL A 77 9.30 -13.15 12.36
N LEU A 78 9.12 -13.60 11.12
CA LEU A 78 10.14 -14.31 10.36
C LEU A 78 11.38 -13.44 10.13
N ILE A 79 11.22 -12.24 9.55
CA ILE A 79 12.36 -11.35 9.26
C ILE A 79 13.07 -10.89 10.53
N GLY A 80 12.32 -10.66 11.63
CA GLY A 80 12.87 -10.28 12.92
C GLY A 80 13.75 -11.38 13.51
N ILE A 81 13.31 -12.65 13.42
CA ILE A 81 14.08 -13.81 13.85
C ILE A 81 15.32 -13.99 12.98
N ILE A 82 15.19 -13.94 11.65
CA ILE A 82 16.32 -14.07 10.72
C ILE A 82 17.37 -13.00 11.02
N TYR A 83 16.96 -11.73 11.10
CA TYR A 83 17.88 -10.63 11.41
C TYR A 83 18.54 -10.80 12.78
N TRP A 84 17.78 -11.20 13.81
CA TRP A 84 18.33 -11.45 15.15
C TRP A 84 19.40 -12.56 15.15
N ILE A 85 19.15 -13.68 14.45
CA ILE A 85 20.10 -14.79 14.32
C ILE A 85 21.37 -14.32 13.61
N MET A 86 21.20 -13.67 12.46
CA MET A 86 22.31 -13.16 11.65
C MET A 86 23.18 -12.19 12.45
N LYS A 87 22.55 -11.23 13.13
CA LYS A 87 23.23 -10.18 13.90
C LYS A 87 23.96 -10.67 15.15
N ARG A 88 23.56 -11.79 15.76
CA ARG A 88 24.18 -12.29 17.00
C ARG A 88 25.04 -13.52 16.84
N LYS A 89 24.81 -14.33 15.81
CA LYS A 89 25.53 -15.60 15.61
C LYS A 89 26.48 -15.60 14.41
N VAL A 90 26.30 -14.69 13.43
CA VAL A 90 27.00 -14.76 12.12
C VAL A 90 27.91 -13.55 11.86
N THR A 91 27.51 -12.36 12.31
CA THR A 91 28.20 -11.06 12.11
C THR A 91 29.63 -10.97 12.65
N GLY A 92 30.08 -11.89 13.51
CA GLY A 92 31.49 -11.98 13.93
C GLY A 92 32.47 -12.29 12.78
N LYS A 93 31.99 -12.69 11.58
CA LYS A 93 32.84 -13.00 10.42
C LYS A 93 32.38 -12.41 9.08
N ILE A 94 31.07 -12.19 8.85
CA ILE A 94 30.54 -11.71 7.54
C ILE A 94 29.31 -10.81 7.74
N GLY A 95 29.50 -9.59 8.25
CA GLY A 95 28.40 -8.66 8.52
C GLY A 95 27.56 -8.26 7.30
N ILE A 96 28.20 -8.23 6.11
CA ILE A 96 27.56 -7.86 4.85
C ILE A 96 26.43 -8.82 4.44
N LEU A 97 26.50 -10.09 4.84
CA LEU A 97 25.51 -11.11 4.48
C LEU A 97 24.12 -10.78 5.05
N THR A 98 24.05 -10.10 6.20
CA THR A 98 22.79 -9.65 6.81
C THR A 98 22.07 -8.65 5.90
N TYR A 99 22.81 -7.72 5.30
CA TYR A 99 22.30 -6.68 4.41
C TYR A 99 21.88 -7.21 3.03
N ILE A 100 22.11 -8.48 2.75
CA ILE A 100 21.70 -9.14 1.51
C ILE A 100 20.54 -10.09 1.79
N LEU A 101 20.72 -11.02 2.74
CA LEU A 101 19.74 -12.08 2.97
C LEU A 101 18.44 -11.58 3.62
N VAL A 102 18.50 -10.62 4.55
CA VAL A 102 17.31 -10.13 5.24
C VAL A 102 16.39 -9.35 4.28
N PRO A 103 16.90 -8.42 3.45
CA PRO A 103 16.08 -7.78 2.42
C PRO A 103 15.48 -8.76 1.42
N ILE A 104 16.24 -9.76 0.96
CA ILE A 104 15.73 -10.80 0.05
C ILE A 104 14.60 -11.58 0.73
N ALA A 105 14.79 -12.02 1.98
CA ALA A 105 13.75 -12.74 2.72
C ALA A 105 12.48 -11.88 2.92
N TYR A 106 12.64 -10.59 3.22
CA TYR A 106 11.55 -9.64 3.34
C TYR A 106 10.76 -9.50 2.04
N ALA A 107 11.45 -9.21 0.93
CA ALA A 107 10.82 -9.02 -0.37
C ALA A 107 10.13 -10.31 -0.88
N LEU A 108 10.80 -11.46 -0.75
CA LEU A 108 10.21 -12.74 -1.12
C LEU A 108 8.98 -13.10 -0.28
N SER A 109 8.99 -12.77 1.02
CA SER A 109 7.85 -13.05 1.91
C SER A 109 6.62 -12.24 1.50
N TRP A 110 6.80 -10.96 1.16
CA TRP A 110 5.71 -10.11 0.66
C TRP A 110 5.18 -10.58 -0.69
N LEU A 111 6.06 -10.92 -1.64
CA LEU A 111 5.62 -11.46 -2.94
C LEU A 111 4.94 -12.83 -2.81
N THR A 112 5.34 -13.64 -1.81
CA THR A 112 4.68 -14.91 -1.49
C THR A 112 3.27 -14.66 -0.96
N LEU A 113 3.11 -13.70 -0.04
CA LEU A 113 1.80 -13.30 0.46
C LEU A 113 0.91 -12.76 -0.67
N TYR A 114 1.46 -11.89 -1.52
CA TYR A 114 0.77 -11.35 -2.69
C TYR A 114 0.28 -12.46 -3.61
N SER A 115 1.19 -13.35 -4.03
CA SER A 115 0.87 -14.46 -4.95
C SER A 115 -0.10 -15.47 -4.37
N TYR A 116 -0.08 -15.67 -3.05
CA TYR A 116 -1.04 -16.51 -2.34
C TYR A 116 -2.43 -15.88 -2.35
N TYR A 117 -2.52 -14.60 -2.02
CA TYR A 117 -3.80 -13.88 -1.94
C TYR A 117 -4.50 -13.72 -3.29
N THR A 118 -3.73 -13.57 -4.38
CA THR A 118 -4.27 -13.38 -5.74
C THR A 118 -4.28 -14.65 -6.58
N HIS A 119 -3.89 -15.80 -6.03
CA HIS A 119 -3.74 -17.08 -6.76
C HIS A 119 -2.76 -17.04 -7.96
N THR A 120 -1.80 -16.12 -7.96
CA THR A 120 -0.90 -15.87 -9.10
C THR A 120 0.52 -16.44 -8.96
N PHE A 121 0.72 -17.54 -8.21
CA PHE A 121 2.06 -18.12 -8.03
C PHE A 121 2.79 -18.45 -9.35
N LYS A 122 2.05 -18.75 -10.42
CA LYS A 122 2.63 -18.97 -11.76
C LYS A 122 3.38 -17.74 -12.31
N TYR A 123 3.05 -16.54 -11.84
CA TYR A 123 3.70 -15.28 -12.24
C TYR A 123 4.78 -14.83 -11.24
N PHE A 124 5.13 -15.63 -10.23
CA PHE A 124 6.11 -15.23 -9.21
C PHE A 124 7.45 -14.77 -9.80
N GLY A 125 7.94 -15.45 -10.84
CA GLY A 125 9.16 -15.07 -11.54
C GLY A 125 9.09 -13.72 -12.26
N LEU A 126 7.89 -13.29 -12.69
CA LEU A 126 7.66 -11.95 -13.24
C LEU A 126 7.78 -10.91 -12.12
N TYR A 127 7.15 -11.16 -10.96
CA TYR A 127 7.14 -10.22 -9.83
C TYR A 127 8.55 -9.89 -9.31
N LEU A 128 9.47 -10.87 -9.35
CA LEU A 128 10.89 -10.66 -9.01
C LEU A 128 11.62 -9.66 -9.93
N ARG A 129 11.08 -9.39 -11.12
CA ARG A 129 11.66 -8.46 -12.10
C ARG A 129 10.96 -7.11 -12.12
N MET A 130 9.90 -6.94 -11.32
CA MET A 130 9.13 -5.71 -11.28
C MET A 130 9.70 -4.71 -10.28
N LYS A 131 9.37 -3.43 -10.46
CA LYS A 131 9.79 -2.31 -9.60
C LYS A 131 9.51 -2.59 -8.12
N GLY A 132 8.35 -3.17 -7.81
CA GLY A 132 7.96 -3.55 -6.45
C GLY A 132 8.97 -4.38 -5.68
N PHE A 133 9.59 -5.38 -6.34
CA PHE A 133 10.60 -6.21 -5.70
C PHE A 133 11.82 -5.40 -5.26
N TYR A 134 12.32 -4.52 -6.13
CA TYR A 134 13.46 -3.67 -5.84
C TYR A 134 13.15 -2.62 -4.76
N VAL A 135 11.93 -2.08 -4.77
CA VAL A 135 11.45 -1.18 -3.72
C VAL A 135 11.46 -1.89 -2.36
N LEU A 136 10.94 -3.13 -2.28
CA LEU A 136 10.96 -3.93 -1.05
C LEU A 136 12.38 -4.26 -0.56
N LEU A 137 13.32 -4.52 -1.48
CA LEU A 137 14.73 -4.72 -1.11
C LEU A 137 15.32 -3.44 -0.50
N PHE A 138 15.13 -2.30 -1.17
CA PHE A 138 15.60 -1.01 -0.68
C PHE A 138 14.98 -0.65 0.67
N ASP A 139 13.68 -0.88 0.82
CA ASP A 139 12.90 -0.66 2.03
C ASP A 139 13.51 -1.35 3.25
N ALA A 140 13.79 -2.64 3.12
CA ALA A 140 14.41 -3.43 4.18
C ALA A 140 15.83 -2.97 4.49
N VAL A 141 16.64 -2.66 3.47
CA VAL A 141 18.01 -2.14 3.67
C VAL A 141 17.97 -0.81 4.43
N ALA A 142 17.14 0.13 3.99
CA ALA A 142 16.98 1.43 4.63
C ALA A 142 16.51 1.29 6.09
N SER A 143 15.51 0.42 6.32
CA SER A 143 15.01 0.10 7.64
C SER A 143 16.10 -0.49 8.56
N ILE A 144 16.95 -1.39 8.05
CA ILE A 144 18.09 -1.94 8.80
C ILE A 144 19.08 -0.82 9.15
N CYS A 145 19.49 -0.01 8.17
CA CYS A 145 20.45 1.07 8.38
C CYS A 145 19.97 2.07 9.45
N LEU A 146 18.71 2.51 9.36
CA LEU A 146 18.10 3.41 10.33
C LEU A 146 18.00 2.77 11.72
N ALA A 147 17.60 1.49 11.78
CA ALA A 147 17.57 0.75 13.04
C ALA A 147 18.97 0.63 13.68
N GLU A 148 20.02 0.44 12.89
CA GLU A 148 21.39 0.39 13.41
C GLU A 148 21.85 1.72 13.96
N ILE A 149 21.62 2.83 13.24
CA ILE A 149 21.93 4.18 13.71
C ILE A 149 21.23 4.43 15.05
N LEU A 150 19.91 4.19 15.09
CA LEU A 150 19.11 4.42 16.29
C LEU A 150 19.54 3.50 17.45
N SER A 151 19.92 2.24 17.16
CA SER A 151 20.42 1.31 18.18
C SER A 151 21.71 1.80 18.83
N ARG A 152 22.64 2.39 18.06
CA ARG A 152 23.89 2.96 18.56
C ARG A 152 23.64 4.21 19.39
N THR A 153 22.63 5.02 19.04
CA THR A 153 22.21 6.18 19.83
C THR A 153 21.61 5.77 21.18
N ILE A 154 20.83 4.68 21.21
CA ILE A 154 20.15 4.19 22.41
C ILE A 154 21.13 3.48 23.36
N ALA A 155 21.95 2.57 22.86
CA ALA A 155 22.90 1.79 23.66
C ALA A 155 24.30 1.78 23.01
N PRO A 156 25.10 2.84 23.20
CA PRO A 156 26.43 2.94 22.60
C PRO A 156 27.47 1.96 23.20
N HIS A 157 27.20 1.34 24.35
CA HIS A 157 28.06 0.36 25.02
C HIS A 157 27.30 -0.95 25.32
N GLU A 158 28.04 -2.06 25.49
CA GLU A 158 27.49 -3.42 25.71
C GLU A 158 26.54 -3.52 26.92
N THR A 159 26.65 -2.58 27.87
CA THR A 159 25.69 -2.40 28.95
C THR A 159 24.66 -1.35 28.54
N ILE A 160 23.39 -1.77 28.56
CA ILE A 160 22.20 -0.89 28.38
C ILE A 160 22.13 0.05 29.60
N ASP A 161 23.03 1.01 29.69
CA ASP A 161 22.96 2.12 30.64
C ASP A 161 22.28 3.30 29.98
N LEU A 162 20.96 3.17 29.86
CA LEU A 162 20.12 4.14 29.20
C LEU A 162 19.97 5.35 30.11
N ASP A 163 20.60 6.46 29.73
CA ASP A 163 20.29 7.77 30.27
C ASP A 163 18.81 8.10 29.98
N LEU A 164 18.03 8.26 31.05
CA LEU A 164 16.60 8.59 30.97
C LEU A 164 16.35 9.85 30.15
N LYS A 165 17.27 10.83 30.17
CA LYS A 165 17.15 12.07 29.38
C LYS A 165 17.28 11.82 27.88
N ARG A 166 18.16 10.89 27.48
CA ARG A 166 18.30 10.49 26.07
C ARG A 166 17.07 9.72 25.59
N LEU A 167 16.60 8.76 26.39
CA LEU A 167 15.38 8.00 26.06
C LEU A 167 14.15 8.90 25.93
N SER A 168 13.95 9.83 26.86
CA SER A 168 12.82 10.76 26.77
C SER A 168 12.91 11.63 25.52
N THR A 169 14.10 12.12 25.16
CA THR A 169 14.32 12.88 23.92
C THR A 169 13.97 12.06 22.68
N ILE A 170 14.41 10.81 22.62
CA ILE A 170 14.11 9.88 21.50
C ILE A 170 12.60 9.64 21.38
N ILE A 171 11.91 9.43 22.50
CA ILE A 171 10.46 9.24 22.52
C ILE A 171 9.74 10.51 22.05
N VAL A 172 10.10 11.68 22.58
CA VAL A 172 9.50 12.96 22.18
C VAL A 172 9.70 13.19 20.69
N LEU A 173 10.89 12.97 20.15
CA LEU A 173 11.16 13.09 18.73
C LEU A 173 10.29 12.13 17.89
N GLY A 174 10.19 10.86 18.32
CA GLY A 174 9.34 9.88 17.64
C GLY A 174 7.86 10.26 17.65
N VAL A 175 7.35 10.81 18.76
CA VAL A 175 5.98 11.30 18.88
C VAL A 175 5.74 12.51 17.99
N VAL A 176 6.69 13.45 17.91
CA VAL A 176 6.59 14.62 17.04
C VAL A 176 6.56 14.20 15.56
N ILE A 177 7.46 13.30 15.14
CA ILE A 177 7.49 12.78 13.77
C ILE A 177 6.19 12.05 13.46
N ALA A 178 5.74 11.16 14.34
CA ALA A 178 4.49 10.41 14.14
C ALA A 178 3.28 11.33 14.09
N GLY A 179 3.21 12.35 14.96
CA GLY A 179 2.09 13.30 15.02
C GLY A 179 1.99 14.18 13.78
N ILE A 180 3.11 14.76 13.33
CA ILE A 180 3.14 15.57 12.10
C ILE A 180 2.81 14.70 10.88
N SER A 181 3.42 13.51 10.78
CA SER A 181 3.19 12.61 9.65
C SER A 181 1.75 12.10 9.63
N PHE A 182 1.17 11.78 10.79
CA PHE A 182 -0.22 11.39 10.90
C PHE A 182 -1.17 12.50 10.43
N TYR A 183 -0.92 13.74 10.82
CA TYR A 183 -1.71 14.88 10.35
C TYR A 183 -1.65 15.02 8.82
N LEU A 184 -0.46 14.94 8.23
CA LEU A 184 -0.31 15.02 6.76
C LEU A 184 -1.00 13.85 6.05
N VAL A 185 -0.87 12.63 6.57
CA VAL A 185 -1.57 11.45 6.04
C VAL A 185 -3.08 11.59 6.17
N GLN A 186 -3.58 12.14 7.29
CA GLN A 186 -5.00 12.42 7.50
C GLN A 186 -5.54 13.33 6.39
N VAL A 187 -4.87 14.45 6.13
CA VAL A 187 -5.26 15.40 5.08
C VAL A 187 -5.18 14.78 3.68
N ASN A 188 -4.11 14.04 3.40
CA ASN A 188 -3.82 13.53 2.06
C ASN A 188 -4.58 12.25 1.69
N GLU A 189 -4.94 11.41 2.66
CA GLU A 189 -5.55 10.10 2.42
C GLU A 189 -6.98 9.98 2.93
N TRP A 190 -7.29 10.58 4.08
CA TRP A 190 -8.54 10.30 4.77
C TRP A 190 -9.57 11.42 4.61
N ASP A 191 -9.16 12.68 4.68
CA ASP A 191 -10.07 13.82 4.57
C ASP A 191 -10.68 13.93 3.16
N ILE A 192 -9.98 13.40 2.14
CA ILE A 192 -10.46 13.37 0.76
C ILE A 192 -11.74 12.56 0.59
N THR A 193 -12.03 11.61 1.50
CA THR A 193 -13.25 10.79 1.50
C THR A 193 -14.53 11.61 1.66
N SER A 194 -14.42 12.82 2.21
CA SER A 194 -15.54 13.76 2.38
C SER A 194 -16.04 14.35 1.06
N GLY A 195 -15.19 14.36 0.02
CA GLY A 195 -15.55 14.79 -1.33
C GLY A 195 -16.42 13.80 -2.10
N PHE A 196 -16.64 12.62 -1.54
CA PHE A 196 -17.37 11.51 -2.15
C PHE A 196 -18.69 11.32 -1.37
N HIS A 197 -19.84 11.60 -1.96
CA HIS A 197 -21.16 11.50 -1.30
C HIS A 197 -21.75 10.09 -1.43
N GLU A 198 -22.67 9.72 -0.54
CA GLU A 198 -23.44 8.48 -0.67
C GLU A 198 -24.36 8.54 -1.89
N VAL A 199 -24.45 7.44 -2.64
CA VAL A 199 -25.29 7.31 -3.84
C VAL A 199 -26.25 6.16 -3.61
N ASN A 200 -27.56 6.41 -3.74
CA ASN A 200 -28.58 5.39 -3.52
C ASN A 200 -28.38 4.18 -4.45
N GLY A 201 -28.38 2.98 -3.88
CA GLY A 201 -28.17 1.73 -4.62
C GLY A 201 -26.71 1.41 -4.94
N TYR A 202 -25.75 2.19 -4.40
CA TYR A 202 -24.32 1.93 -4.51
C TYR A 202 -23.69 1.73 -3.14
N LEU A 203 -22.73 0.81 -3.09
CA LEU A 203 -21.86 0.63 -1.95
C LEU A 203 -20.61 1.47 -2.14
N LYS A 204 -20.24 2.26 -1.13
CA LYS A 204 -19.06 3.13 -1.13
C LYS A 204 -17.93 2.52 -0.32
N PHE A 205 -16.71 2.58 -0.86
CA PHE A 205 -15.50 2.06 -0.22
C PHE A 205 -14.35 3.05 -0.31
N HIS A 206 -13.51 3.02 0.73
CA HIS A 206 -12.22 3.67 0.76
C HIS A 206 -11.17 2.63 1.14
N HIS A 207 -10.17 2.43 0.28
CA HIS A 207 -9.20 1.36 0.47
C HIS A 207 -7.78 1.83 0.17
N LYS A 208 -6.83 1.35 0.97
CA LYS A 208 -5.40 1.58 0.73
C LYS A 208 -4.87 0.56 -0.28
N MET A 209 -4.22 1.06 -1.32
CA MET A 209 -3.85 0.30 -2.52
C MET A 209 -2.41 -0.22 -2.51
N ASP A 210 -1.65 0.08 -1.47
CA ASP A 210 -0.24 -0.28 -1.30
C ASP A 210 0.05 -1.78 -1.53
N PHE A 211 -0.79 -2.68 -1.03
CA PHE A 211 -0.62 -4.11 -1.27
C PHE A 211 -1.09 -4.52 -2.68
N VAL A 212 -2.12 -3.85 -3.21
CA VAL A 212 -2.65 -4.07 -4.57
C VAL A 212 -1.60 -3.70 -5.62
N TRP A 213 -0.95 -2.55 -5.45
CA TRP A 213 0.09 -2.03 -6.34
C TRP A 213 1.50 -2.42 -5.90
N LEU A 214 1.62 -3.40 -5.00
CA LEU A 214 2.91 -3.91 -4.54
C LEU A 214 3.84 -4.26 -5.71
N PRO A 215 3.41 -4.96 -6.79
CA PRO A 215 4.30 -5.27 -7.91
C PRO A 215 4.78 -4.02 -8.66
N LEU A 216 3.96 -2.97 -8.73
CA LEU A 216 4.32 -1.68 -9.31
C LEU A 216 5.29 -0.90 -8.42
N GLY A 217 5.36 -1.21 -7.13
CA GLY A 217 6.13 -0.43 -6.16
C GLY A 217 5.56 0.97 -5.94
N GLU A 218 4.24 1.10 -6.13
CA GLU A 218 3.49 2.34 -5.97
C GLU A 218 2.59 2.25 -4.73
N LYS A 219 2.16 3.42 -4.26
CA LYS A 219 1.32 3.56 -3.07
C LYS A 219 0.17 4.51 -3.33
N GLY A 220 -0.87 4.38 -2.53
CA GLY A 220 -2.00 5.29 -2.60
C GLY A 220 -3.30 4.70 -2.07
N ILE A 221 -4.39 5.30 -2.48
CA ILE A 221 -5.73 4.95 -2.04
C ILE A 221 -6.68 4.88 -3.23
N ASN A 222 -7.79 4.20 -3.04
CA ASN A 222 -8.89 4.15 -3.98
C ASN A 222 -10.19 4.49 -3.25
N ASN A 223 -10.93 5.47 -3.78
CA ASN A 223 -12.29 5.76 -3.37
C ASN A 223 -13.20 5.27 -4.49
N TYR A 224 -13.99 4.23 -4.23
CA TYR A 224 -14.77 3.61 -5.28
C TYR A 224 -16.15 3.18 -4.82
N TYR A 225 -16.99 2.96 -5.82
CA TYR A 225 -18.37 2.58 -5.73
C TYR A 225 -18.62 1.44 -6.70
N TYR A 226 -19.56 0.60 -6.32
CA TYR A 226 -20.25 -0.27 -7.26
C TYR A 226 -21.70 -0.45 -6.84
N PRO A 227 -22.61 -0.68 -7.80
CA PRO A 227 -24.02 -0.84 -7.49
C PRO A 227 -24.25 -2.14 -6.69
N GLU A 228 -25.26 -2.16 -5.83
CA GLU A 228 -25.65 -3.37 -5.07
C GLU A 228 -25.90 -4.58 -5.97
N THR A 229 -26.23 -4.34 -7.24
CA THR A 229 -26.50 -5.36 -8.25
C THR A 229 -25.26 -5.82 -9.03
N ARG A 230 -24.04 -5.35 -8.70
CA ARG A 230 -22.78 -5.67 -9.39
C ARG A 230 -22.58 -7.16 -9.67
N PHE A 231 -22.96 -8.01 -8.74
CA PHE A 231 -22.78 -9.46 -8.83
C PHE A 231 -23.95 -10.20 -9.51
N THR A 232 -24.90 -9.47 -10.11
CA THR A 232 -26.10 -10.05 -10.76
C THR A 232 -26.02 -9.90 -12.28
N ARG A 233 -25.67 -10.97 -13.02
CA ARG A 233 -25.43 -10.97 -14.49
C ARG A 233 -26.50 -10.28 -15.33
N GLY A 234 -27.78 -10.48 -14.98
CA GLY A 234 -28.91 -9.91 -15.72
C GLY A 234 -29.27 -8.48 -15.34
N SER A 235 -28.53 -7.85 -14.43
CA SER A 235 -28.78 -6.47 -14.00
C SER A 235 -27.92 -5.47 -14.76
N LYS A 236 -28.38 -4.22 -14.86
CA LYS A 236 -27.60 -3.12 -15.45
C LYS A 236 -26.32 -2.83 -14.68
N GLY A 237 -26.33 -3.10 -13.37
CA GLY A 237 -25.19 -2.90 -12.50
C GLY A 237 -24.09 -3.95 -12.66
N TYR A 238 -24.31 -5.02 -13.43
CA TYR A 238 -23.35 -6.11 -13.54
C TYR A 238 -21.96 -5.62 -13.94
N GLN A 239 -20.95 -5.97 -13.13
CA GLN A 239 -19.54 -5.58 -13.31
C GLN A 239 -19.28 -4.06 -13.39
N VAL A 240 -20.24 -3.21 -13.02
CA VAL A 240 -20.07 -1.75 -13.02
C VAL A 240 -19.08 -1.33 -11.94
N TRP A 241 -18.12 -0.49 -12.33
CA TRP A 241 -17.15 0.10 -11.42
C TRP A 241 -17.08 1.61 -11.61
N ILE A 242 -17.04 2.35 -10.50
CA ILE A 242 -16.80 3.80 -10.51
C ILE A 242 -15.82 4.08 -9.40
N GLY A 243 -14.72 4.75 -9.67
CA GLY A 243 -13.76 5.03 -8.63
C GLY A 243 -12.74 6.05 -9.00
N MET A 244 -11.86 6.29 -8.04
CA MET A 244 -10.80 7.26 -8.14
C MET A 244 -9.58 6.77 -7.39
N TYR A 245 -8.55 6.45 -8.16
CA TYR A 245 -7.21 6.22 -7.64
C TYR A 245 -6.56 7.55 -7.29
N TRP A 246 -5.94 7.60 -6.12
CA TRP A 246 -5.02 8.65 -5.71
C TRP A 246 -3.65 8.05 -5.52
N VAL A 247 -2.85 8.13 -6.56
CA VAL A 247 -1.47 7.66 -6.58
C VAL A 247 -0.59 8.72 -5.91
N GLN A 248 0.29 8.29 -5.00
CA GLN A 248 1.22 9.18 -4.31
C GLN A 248 2.25 9.74 -5.30
N GLY A 249 2.41 11.08 -5.32
CA GLY A 249 3.35 11.78 -6.18
C GLY A 249 2.81 12.15 -7.57
N TYR A 250 3.65 12.88 -8.32
CA TYR A 250 3.40 13.25 -9.70
C TYR A 250 3.68 12.11 -10.66
N HIS A 251 2.70 11.86 -11.53
CA HIS A 251 2.85 11.09 -12.75
C HIS A 251 2.32 11.90 -13.93
N ASP A 252 2.82 11.59 -15.13
CA ASP A 252 2.33 12.23 -16.34
C ASP A 252 0.86 11.84 -16.57
N ILE A 253 -0.02 12.83 -16.48
CA ILE A 253 -1.47 12.66 -16.61
C ILE A 253 -1.89 12.28 -18.04
N VAL A 254 -1.00 12.42 -19.02
CA VAL A 254 -1.22 12.03 -20.42
C VAL A 254 -0.82 10.57 -20.67
N ASP A 255 -0.06 9.95 -19.76
CA ASP A 255 0.46 8.60 -19.93
C ASP A 255 -0.65 7.54 -19.75
N VAL A 256 -1.31 7.23 -20.86
CA VAL A 256 -2.30 6.15 -20.98
C VAL A 256 -1.72 4.80 -20.54
N GLY A 257 -0.43 4.55 -20.80
CA GLY A 257 0.23 3.30 -20.44
C GLY A 257 0.29 3.12 -18.93
N LEU A 258 0.55 4.18 -18.19
CA LEU A 258 0.52 4.19 -16.73
C LEU A 258 -0.89 4.00 -16.18
N VAL A 259 -1.88 4.73 -16.70
CA VAL A 259 -3.30 4.60 -16.31
C VAL A 259 -3.78 3.16 -16.48
N SER A 260 -3.43 2.56 -17.61
CA SER A 260 -3.76 1.18 -17.95
C SER A 260 -3.15 0.20 -16.96
N GLN A 261 -1.90 0.42 -16.53
CA GLN A 261 -1.24 -0.45 -15.56
C GLN A 261 -1.97 -0.46 -14.23
N PHE A 262 -2.35 0.69 -13.68
CA PHE A 262 -3.09 0.74 -12.41
C PHE A 262 -4.42 0.00 -12.50
N ALA A 263 -5.19 0.21 -13.58
CA ALA A 263 -6.46 -0.46 -13.79
C ALA A 263 -6.31 -1.98 -13.96
N ILE A 264 -5.34 -2.44 -14.76
CA ILE A 264 -5.07 -3.87 -14.96
C ILE A 264 -4.68 -4.56 -13.64
N TRP A 265 -3.81 -3.93 -12.85
CA TRP A 265 -3.35 -4.52 -11.59
C TRP A 265 -4.43 -4.56 -10.53
N ASP A 266 -5.24 -3.50 -10.40
CA ASP A 266 -6.39 -3.50 -9.50
C ASP A 266 -7.40 -4.59 -9.89
N GLN A 267 -7.80 -4.63 -11.16
CA GLN A 267 -8.76 -5.63 -11.64
C GLN A 267 -8.24 -7.06 -11.45
N ASN A 268 -6.98 -7.34 -11.77
CA ASN A 268 -6.42 -8.68 -11.57
C ASN A 268 -6.28 -9.05 -10.10
N PHE A 269 -5.93 -8.10 -9.23
CA PHE A 269 -5.89 -8.32 -7.78
C PHE A 269 -7.30 -8.64 -7.26
N TRP A 270 -8.30 -7.87 -7.67
CA TRP A 270 -9.70 -8.08 -7.31
C TRP A 270 -10.17 -9.47 -7.73
N LEU A 271 -10.00 -9.84 -9.01
CA LEU A 271 -10.38 -11.14 -9.53
C LEU A 271 -9.70 -12.29 -8.78
N GLY A 272 -8.39 -12.18 -8.53
CA GLY A 272 -7.64 -13.16 -7.77
C GLY A 272 -8.20 -13.32 -6.35
N SER A 273 -8.47 -12.20 -5.67
CA SER A 273 -9.04 -12.21 -4.31
C SER A 273 -10.47 -12.75 -4.24
N HIS A 274 -11.21 -12.74 -5.37
CA HIS A 274 -12.55 -13.31 -5.51
C HIS A 274 -12.56 -14.75 -6.05
N GLY A 275 -11.40 -15.42 -6.08
CA GLY A 275 -11.30 -16.85 -6.39
C GLY A 275 -11.03 -17.19 -7.85
N SER A 276 -10.85 -16.19 -8.74
CA SER A 276 -10.41 -16.44 -10.11
C SER A 276 -8.96 -16.95 -10.09
N THR A 277 -8.76 -18.21 -10.46
CA THR A 277 -7.44 -18.87 -10.41
C THR A 277 -6.50 -18.45 -11.55
N ASP A 278 -7.03 -17.73 -12.53
CA ASP A 278 -6.28 -17.19 -13.66
C ASP A 278 -6.81 -15.80 -14.03
N PRO A 279 -6.59 -14.81 -13.16
CA PRO A 279 -7.05 -13.46 -13.44
C PRO A 279 -6.26 -12.89 -14.62
N TYR A 280 -6.97 -12.38 -15.61
CA TYR A 280 -6.39 -11.61 -16.69
C TYR A 280 -7.23 -10.37 -16.96
N THR A 281 -6.54 -9.31 -17.37
CA THR A 281 -7.13 -8.06 -17.82
C THR A 281 -6.16 -7.44 -18.80
N TYR A 282 -6.67 -6.99 -19.95
CA TYR A 282 -5.88 -6.24 -20.91
C TYR A 282 -6.73 -5.13 -21.52
N VAL A 283 -6.06 -4.03 -21.86
CA VAL A 283 -6.71 -2.90 -22.53
C VAL A 283 -6.88 -3.24 -24.01
N ASP A 284 -8.11 -3.12 -24.51
CA ASP A 284 -8.44 -3.37 -25.91
C ASP A 284 -8.78 -2.09 -26.69
N LEU A 285 -9.18 -1.02 -25.98
CA LEU A 285 -9.57 0.25 -26.58
C LEU A 285 -9.08 1.44 -25.76
N VAL A 286 -8.49 2.42 -26.44
CA VAL A 286 -8.27 3.78 -25.93
C VAL A 286 -8.56 4.75 -27.06
N GLU A 287 -9.50 5.65 -26.84
CA GLU A 287 -9.96 6.60 -27.84
C GLU A 287 -10.32 7.97 -27.25
N ASN A 288 -10.46 8.95 -28.13
CA ASN A 288 -10.99 10.28 -27.80
C ASN A 288 -10.27 10.97 -26.63
N ILE A 289 -8.93 10.89 -26.62
CA ILE A 289 -8.09 11.57 -25.64
C ILE A 289 -8.19 13.08 -25.85
N SER A 290 -8.71 13.79 -24.86
CA SER A 290 -8.96 15.22 -24.94
C SER A 290 -8.65 15.92 -23.62
N THR A 291 -8.16 17.15 -23.70
CA THR A 291 -7.98 18.00 -22.52
C THR A 291 -9.31 18.59 -22.09
N ILE A 292 -9.59 18.52 -20.79
CA ILE A 292 -10.79 19.07 -20.16
C ILE A 292 -10.45 19.88 -18.90
N ASN A 293 -11.40 20.67 -18.42
CA ASN A 293 -11.36 21.25 -17.09
C ASN A 293 -12.25 20.41 -16.16
N TYR A 294 -11.65 19.61 -15.28
CA TYR A 294 -12.40 18.84 -14.29
C TYR A 294 -12.29 19.54 -12.94
N LYS A 295 -13.38 20.20 -12.51
CA LYS A 295 -13.43 20.91 -11.21
C LYS A 295 -12.21 21.82 -11.02
N GLY A 296 -11.85 22.60 -12.04
CA GLY A 296 -10.72 23.52 -12.06
C GLY A 296 -9.33 22.90 -12.19
N TYR A 297 -9.20 21.57 -12.21
CA TYR A 297 -7.96 20.89 -12.57
C TYR A 297 -7.82 20.82 -14.09
N ASN A 298 -6.59 20.98 -14.58
CA ASN A 298 -6.24 20.62 -15.94
C ASN A 298 -6.18 19.09 -16.02
N ALA A 299 -7.06 18.50 -16.82
CA ALA A 299 -7.28 17.07 -16.83
C ALA A 299 -7.35 16.51 -18.25
N TYR A 300 -7.15 15.21 -18.38
CA TYR A 300 -7.35 14.48 -19.63
C TYR A 300 -8.51 13.51 -19.49
N LEU A 301 -9.47 13.60 -20.42
CA LEU A 301 -10.55 12.65 -20.59
C LEU A 301 -10.17 11.66 -21.69
N MET A 302 -10.34 10.39 -21.42
CA MET A 302 -10.18 9.31 -22.40
C MET A 302 -11.34 8.34 -22.28
N TYR A 303 -11.78 7.78 -23.40
CA TYR A 303 -12.73 6.67 -23.42
C TYR A 303 -11.94 5.40 -23.63
N GLY A 304 -12.26 4.38 -22.83
CA GLY A 304 -11.42 3.20 -22.73
C GLY A 304 -12.22 1.92 -22.59
N GLY A 305 -11.56 0.83 -22.94
CA GLY A 305 -12.07 -0.51 -22.81
C GLY A 305 -11.04 -1.46 -22.23
N MET A 306 -11.52 -2.46 -21.52
CA MET A 306 -10.70 -3.59 -21.10
C MET A 306 -11.48 -4.89 -21.29
N VAL A 307 -10.78 -5.93 -21.70
CA VAL A 307 -11.28 -7.31 -21.63
C VAL A 307 -10.73 -7.91 -20.34
N SER A 308 -11.64 -8.48 -19.55
CA SER A 308 -11.38 -9.03 -18.23
C SER A 308 -12.21 -10.30 -18.04
N ARG A 309 -12.01 -10.99 -16.91
CA ARG A 309 -13.03 -11.91 -16.40
C ARG A 309 -14.04 -11.18 -15.53
N SER A 310 -15.22 -11.77 -15.42
CA SER A 310 -16.18 -11.48 -14.36
C SER A 310 -15.65 -11.91 -13.00
N ASP A 311 -16.04 -11.21 -11.94
CA ASP A 311 -15.84 -11.62 -10.54
C ASP A 311 -16.94 -12.57 -10.01
N VAL A 312 -17.83 -13.07 -10.88
CA VAL A 312 -18.91 -14.02 -10.56
C VAL A 312 -18.73 -15.32 -11.34
N GLU A 313 -18.88 -16.48 -10.68
CA GLU A 313 -18.85 -17.79 -11.33
C GLU A 313 -19.87 -17.89 -12.49
N PRO A 314 -19.49 -18.43 -13.67
CA PRO A 314 -18.28 -19.20 -13.95
C PRO A 314 -17.04 -18.36 -14.37
N TYR A 315 -16.97 -17.08 -13.99
CA TYR A 315 -15.90 -16.14 -14.33
C TYR A 315 -15.72 -15.95 -15.84
N GLU A 316 -16.85 -15.74 -16.53
CA GLU A 316 -16.88 -15.52 -17.97
C GLU A 316 -16.07 -14.30 -18.40
N GLU A 317 -15.66 -14.27 -19.67
CA GLU A 317 -15.04 -13.09 -20.25
C GLU A 317 -16.07 -11.95 -20.32
N VAL A 318 -15.67 -10.77 -19.87
CA VAL A 318 -16.48 -9.56 -19.92
C VAL A 318 -15.67 -8.44 -20.56
N VAL A 319 -16.38 -7.68 -21.38
CA VAL A 319 -15.85 -6.49 -22.01
C VAL A 319 -16.36 -5.28 -21.23
N LEU A 320 -15.46 -4.54 -20.60
CA LEU A 320 -15.79 -3.32 -19.88
C LEU A 320 -15.51 -2.12 -20.77
N ARG A 321 -16.44 -1.16 -20.78
CA ARG A 321 -16.38 0.09 -21.55
C ARG A 321 -16.65 1.25 -20.61
N GLY A 322 -16.02 2.38 -20.86
CA GLY A 322 -16.15 3.52 -19.96
C GLY A 322 -15.28 4.70 -20.31
N PHE A 323 -15.03 5.53 -19.30
CA PHE A 323 -14.15 6.68 -19.43
C PHE A 323 -13.23 6.80 -18.22
N PHE A 324 -12.11 7.49 -18.44
CA PHE A 324 -11.14 7.85 -17.41
C PHE A 324 -10.88 9.35 -17.44
N ILE A 325 -10.69 9.94 -16.27
CA ILE A 325 -10.26 11.33 -16.13
C ILE A 325 -8.99 11.36 -15.29
N THR A 326 -7.91 11.89 -15.83
CA THR A 326 -6.62 11.98 -15.14
C THR A 326 -6.24 13.43 -14.89
N TYR A 327 -5.76 13.72 -13.68
CA TYR A 327 -5.23 15.03 -13.33
C TYR A 327 -4.22 14.94 -12.17
N TYR A 328 -3.50 16.03 -11.94
CA TYR A 328 -2.57 16.12 -10.81
C TYR A 328 -3.07 17.18 -9.82
N ASP A 329 -3.12 16.81 -8.55
CA ASP A 329 -3.38 17.71 -7.44
C ASP A 329 -2.05 18.12 -6.80
N ALA A 330 -1.63 19.35 -7.07
CA ALA A 330 -0.37 19.89 -6.58
C ALA A 330 -0.38 20.21 -5.08
N GLU A 331 -1.55 20.46 -4.48
CA GLU A 331 -1.64 20.76 -3.04
C GLU A 331 -1.35 19.51 -2.21
N ARG A 332 -1.80 18.36 -2.70
CA ARG A 332 -1.63 17.06 -2.05
C ARG A 332 -0.47 16.25 -2.60
N ASP A 333 0.18 16.72 -3.66
CA ASP A 333 1.17 15.98 -4.45
C ASP A 333 0.69 14.58 -4.86
N ARG A 334 -0.45 14.52 -5.56
CA ARG A 334 -1.07 13.25 -5.98
C ARG A 334 -1.57 13.25 -7.39
N THR A 335 -1.40 12.13 -8.06
CA THR A 335 -2.02 11.88 -9.36
C THR A 335 -3.35 11.19 -9.16
N ALA A 336 -4.39 11.84 -9.67
CA ALA A 336 -5.76 11.38 -9.68
C ALA A 336 -6.06 10.63 -10.98
N ILE A 337 -6.65 9.43 -10.86
CA ILE A 337 -7.17 8.66 -11.99
C ILE A 337 -8.59 8.25 -11.65
N ILE A 338 -9.56 8.98 -12.19
CA ILE A 338 -10.97 8.61 -12.14
C ILE A 338 -11.21 7.57 -13.22
N TYR A 339 -11.99 6.54 -12.88
CA TYR A 339 -12.42 5.51 -13.80
C TYR A 339 -13.89 5.20 -13.57
N ALA A 340 -14.65 5.06 -14.65
CA ALA A 340 -16.05 4.66 -14.58
C ALA A 340 -16.38 3.78 -15.77
N CYS A 341 -16.79 2.54 -15.52
CA CYS A 341 -17.05 1.55 -16.55
C CYS A 341 -18.26 0.66 -16.21
N ALA A 342 -18.84 0.10 -17.28
CA ALA A 342 -19.88 -0.94 -17.23
C ALA A 342 -19.54 -2.00 -18.28
N THR A 343 -20.27 -3.12 -18.29
CA THR A 343 -20.18 -4.06 -19.41
C THR A 343 -20.57 -3.39 -20.74
N GLU A 344 -20.01 -3.85 -21.84
CA GLU A 344 -20.32 -3.37 -23.20
C GLU A 344 -21.82 -3.43 -23.52
N GLU A 345 -22.52 -4.44 -23.01
CA GLU A 345 -23.97 -4.59 -23.14
C GLU A 345 -24.75 -3.48 -22.41
N ASN A 346 -24.24 -3.00 -21.27
CA ASN A 346 -24.94 -2.08 -20.38
C ASN A 346 -24.46 -0.62 -20.49
N ILE A 347 -23.31 -0.35 -21.13
CA ILE A 347 -22.67 0.98 -21.08
C ILE A 347 -23.56 2.10 -21.63
N ASN A 348 -24.33 1.85 -22.68
CA ASN A 348 -25.22 2.85 -23.28
C ASN A 348 -26.32 3.30 -22.31
N GLU A 349 -26.78 2.41 -21.44
CA GLU A 349 -27.80 2.71 -20.44
C GLU A 349 -27.20 3.31 -19.16
N MET A 350 -25.93 3.01 -18.87
CA MET A 350 -25.25 3.43 -17.64
C MET A 350 -24.48 4.75 -17.79
N ILE A 351 -24.03 5.13 -18.99
CA ILE A 351 -23.02 6.19 -19.17
C ILE A 351 -23.42 7.53 -18.54
N ASP A 352 -24.70 7.91 -18.62
CA ASP A 352 -25.17 9.16 -18.03
C ASP A 352 -25.20 9.11 -16.51
N GLU A 353 -25.54 7.96 -15.93
CA GLU A 353 -25.48 7.72 -14.49
C GLU A 353 -24.03 7.74 -13.98
N LEU A 354 -23.12 7.05 -14.67
CA LEU A 354 -21.69 7.03 -14.36
C LEU A 354 -21.10 8.46 -14.37
N LYS A 355 -21.44 9.25 -15.40
CA LYS A 355 -21.04 10.66 -15.49
C LYS A 355 -21.65 11.46 -14.35
N SER A 356 -22.94 11.32 -14.07
CA SER A 356 -23.63 12.05 -13.00
C SER A 356 -22.92 11.86 -11.66
N ILE A 357 -22.58 10.62 -11.30
CA ILE A 357 -21.86 10.29 -10.06
C ILE A 357 -20.49 10.97 -10.03
N VAL A 358 -19.68 10.80 -11.07
CA VAL A 358 -18.32 11.38 -11.15
C VAL A 358 -18.34 12.90 -11.11
N TYR A 359 -19.29 13.56 -11.80
CA TYR A 359 -19.37 15.02 -11.82
C TYR A 359 -19.99 15.61 -10.55
N ALA A 360 -20.67 14.81 -9.74
CA ALA A 360 -21.17 15.22 -8.43
C ALA A 360 -20.11 15.14 -7.32
N TRP A 361 -18.98 14.45 -7.54
CA TRP A 361 -17.85 14.47 -6.60
C TRP A 361 -17.21 15.87 -6.47
N ASN A 362 -16.70 16.14 -5.27
CA ASN A 362 -15.91 17.35 -4.97
C ASN A 362 -14.67 16.97 -4.16
N PRO A 363 -13.66 16.33 -4.79
CA PRO A 363 -12.47 15.85 -4.10
C PRO A 363 -11.48 16.96 -3.64
N ARG A 364 -11.89 18.23 -3.71
CA ARG A 364 -11.03 19.38 -3.42
C ARG A 364 -10.78 19.56 -1.93
#